data_AF-G4YW55-F1
#
_entry.id   AF-G4YW55-F1
#
_cell.length_a   1.000
_cell.length_b   1.000
_cell.length_c   1.000
_cell.angle_alpha   90.00
_cell.angle_beta   90.00
_cell.angle_gamma   90.00
#
_symmetry.space_group_name_H-M   'P 1'
#
loop_
_entity.id
_entity.type
_entity.pdbx_description
1 polymer ?
#
loop_
_entity_poly.entity_id
_entity_poly.type
_entity_poly.pdbx_seq_one_letter_code
_entity_poly.pdbx_strand_id
1 'polypeptide(L)'
;MSTAAMTAAPLTVPHLQPLSPVTMTPTRSSKASEPLALLAKIDRVEINHTTERDGVVYYVLDVFLEHSTSRIPTRKTTQASSASGRPDYTLQKRFNDFADLRHQVWSYAQRKHEEGCTCKYCDAFM
;
A
#
# COMPACT_ATOMS: atom_id res chain seq x y z
N MET A 1 -72.24 -33.36 5.05
CA MET A 1 -70.80 -33.65 4.85
C MET A 1 -70.04 -32.42 5.30
N SER A 2 -69.27 -32.54 6.39
CA SER A 2 -68.66 -31.42 7.13
C SER A 2 -67.49 -30.79 6.39
N THR A 3 -67.44 -29.47 6.38
CA THR A 3 -66.31 -28.65 5.91
C THR A 3 -65.26 -28.52 7.02
N ALA A 4 -64.03 -28.96 6.75
CA ALA A 4 -62.88 -28.79 7.65
C ALA A 4 -62.09 -27.54 7.24
N ALA A 5 -61.99 -26.57 8.15
CA ALA A 5 -61.13 -25.41 7.99
C ALA A 5 -59.69 -25.79 8.38
N MET A 6 -58.76 -25.73 7.42
CA MET A 6 -57.33 -25.89 7.69
C MET A 6 -56.75 -24.58 8.20
N THR A 7 -56.40 -24.53 9.48
CA THR A 7 -55.71 -23.40 10.11
C THR A 7 -54.24 -23.43 9.71
N ALA A 8 -53.78 -22.43 8.94
CA ALA A 8 -52.38 -22.30 8.56
C ALA A 8 -51.54 -21.87 9.77
N ALA A 9 -50.54 -22.68 10.15
CA ALA A 9 -49.60 -22.33 11.21
C ALA A 9 -48.59 -21.27 10.72
N PRO A 10 -48.22 -20.27 11.53
CA PRO A 10 -47.25 -19.27 11.14
C PRO A 10 -45.84 -19.89 11.04
N LEU A 11 -45.19 -19.67 9.91
CA LEU A 11 -43.78 -20.02 9.70
C LEU A 11 -42.90 -19.09 10.54
N THR A 12 -42.50 -19.53 11.72
CA THR A 12 -41.45 -18.86 12.52
C THR A 12 -40.11 -19.02 11.83
N VAL A 13 -39.65 -17.95 11.19
CA VAL A 13 -38.27 -17.84 10.69
C VAL A 13 -37.32 -17.82 11.88
N PRO A 14 -36.33 -18.73 11.96
CA PRO A 14 -35.40 -18.76 13.08
C PRO A 14 -34.59 -17.47 13.11
N HIS A 15 -34.62 -16.80 14.27
CA HIS A 15 -33.86 -15.59 14.53
C HIS A 15 -32.36 -15.94 14.61
N LEU A 16 -31.61 -15.68 13.55
CA LEU A 16 -30.17 -15.90 13.52
C LEU A 16 -29.46 -14.92 14.46
N GLN A 17 -28.52 -15.41 15.27
CA GLN A 17 -27.70 -14.53 16.10
C GLN A 17 -26.70 -13.76 15.24
N PRO A 18 -26.60 -12.43 15.39
CA PRO A 18 -25.62 -11.64 14.66
C PRO A 18 -24.21 -11.95 15.18
N LEU A 19 -23.32 -12.31 14.26
CA LEU A 19 -21.91 -12.51 14.57
C LEU A 19 -21.20 -11.16 14.64
N SER A 20 -20.24 -11.04 15.56
CA SER A 20 -19.34 -9.90 15.61
C SER A 20 -18.05 -10.20 14.82
N PRO A 21 -17.50 -9.21 14.10
CA PRO A 21 -16.20 -9.34 13.47
C PRO A 21 -15.12 -9.62 14.52
N VAL A 22 -14.29 -10.62 14.27
CA VAL A 22 -13.10 -10.93 15.08
C VAL A 22 -11.86 -10.56 14.28
N THR A 23 -11.04 -9.66 14.84
CA THR A 23 -9.75 -9.32 14.23
C THR A 23 -8.78 -10.49 14.38
N MET A 24 -8.45 -11.15 13.28
CA MET A 24 -7.43 -12.19 13.24
C MET A 24 -6.09 -11.58 12.83
N THR A 25 -5.02 -11.92 13.55
CA THR A 25 -3.66 -11.54 13.16
C THR A 25 -2.87 -12.80 12.77
N PRO A 26 -1.99 -12.70 11.74
CA PRO A 26 -1.17 -13.83 11.34
C PRO A 26 -0.19 -14.19 12.46
N THR A 27 -0.07 -15.48 12.75
CA THR A 27 0.87 -16.01 13.76
C THR A 27 2.34 -15.68 13.45
N ARG A 28 2.66 -15.47 12.16
CA ARG A 28 4.00 -15.10 11.70
C ARG A 28 3.89 -14.09 10.56
N SER A 29 4.31 -12.85 10.80
CA SER A 29 4.48 -11.81 9.78
C SER A 29 5.96 -11.46 9.63
N SER A 30 6.36 -11.11 8.41
CA SER A 30 7.69 -10.54 8.18
C SER A 30 7.72 -9.11 8.70
N LYS A 31 8.79 -8.70 9.38
CA LYS A 31 8.99 -7.28 9.75
C LYS A 31 9.03 -6.34 8.54
N ALA A 32 9.30 -6.88 7.35
CA ALA A 32 9.28 -6.12 6.10
C ALA A 32 7.88 -5.94 5.52
N SER A 33 6.85 -6.66 5.99
CA SER A 33 5.54 -6.65 5.33
C SER A 33 4.87 -5.28 5.36
N GLU A 34 4.94 -4.59 6.50
CA GLU A 34 4.34 -3.26 6.65
C GLU A 34 5.08 -2.19 5.83
N PRO A 35 6.43 -2.07 5.89
CA PRO A 35 7.17 -1.19 5.00
C PRO A 35 6.90 -1.46 3.52
N LEU A 36 6.86 -2.73 3.10
CA LEU A 36 6.60 -3.10 1.71
C LEU A 36 5.16 -2.73 1.29
N ALA A 37 4.17 -2.93 2.16
CA ALA A 37 2.80 -2.55 1.87
C ALA A 37 2.62 -1.02 1.75
N LEU A 38 3.45 -0.24 2.45
CA LEU A 38 3.48 1.21 2.30
C LEU A 38 4.18 1.62 0.99
N LEU A 39 5.36 1.06 0.72
CA LEU A 39 6.11 1.36 -0.51
C LEU A 39 5.33 0.98 -1.77
N ALA A 40 4.56 -0.11 -1.72
CA ALA A 40 3.72 -0.55 -2.83
C ALA A 40 2.59 0.42 -3.18
N LYS A 41 2.26 1.38 -2.29
CA LYS A 41 1.27 2.42 -2.57
C LYS A 41 1.87 3.66 -3.23
N ILE A 42 3.20 3.77 -3.32
CA ILE A 42 3.84 4.92 -3.95
C ILE A 42 3.70 4.77 -5.47
N ASP A 43 3.00 5.72 -6.10
CA ASP A 43 2.88 5.81 -7.56
C ASP A 43 4.18 6.39 -8.14
N ARG A 44 4.58 7.57 -7.64
CA ARG A 44 5.82 8.22 -8.06
C ARG A 44 6.35 9.19 -7.01
N VAL A 45 7.64 9.52 -7.15
CA VAL A 45 8.33 10.54 -6.38
C VAL A 45 8.98 11.50 -7.35
N GLU A 46 8.77 12.80 -7.13
CA GLU A 46 9.33 13.87 -7.94
C GLU A 46 10.23 14.78 -7.09
N ILE A 47 11.31 15.29 -7.68
CA ILE A 47 12.15 16.32 -7.08
C ILE A 47 12.02 17.55 -7.96
N ASN A 48 11.07 18.42 -7.61
CA ASN A 48 10.69 19.56 -8.45
C ASN A 48 11.51 20.82 -8.15
N HIS A 49 11.99 20.96 -6.91
CA HIS A 49 12.74 22.14 -6.50
C HIS A 49 13.65 21.87 -5.29
N THR A 50 14.53 22.84 -5.03
CA THR A 50 15.37 22.88 -3.84
C THR A 50 15.05 24.12 -3.01
N THR A 51 15.33 24.05 -1.72
CA THR A 51 15.22 25.18 -0.78
C THR A 51 16.52 25.28 0.01
N GLU A 52 16.98 26.49 0.29
CA GLU A 52 18.18 26.72 1.10
C GLU A 52 17.77 27.24 2.48
N ARG A 53 18.38 26.68 3.53
CA ARG A 53 18.20 27.11 4.92
C ARG A 53 19.56 27.09 5.61
N ASP A 54 19.99 28.24 6.12
CA ASP A 54 21.26 28.39 6.83
C ASP A 54 22.48 27.85 6.05
N GLY A 55 22.52 28.09 4.73
CA GLY A 55 23.59 27.62 3.84
C GLY A 55 23.51 26.14 3.46
N VAL A 56 22.44 25.44 3.84
CA VAL A 56 22.23 24.02 3.54
C VAL A 56 21.12 23.86 2.51
N VAL A 57 21.41 23.12 1.45
CA VAL A 57 20.44 22.79 0.39
C VAL A 57 19.60 21.58 0.78
N TYR A 58 18.28 21.75 0.73
CA TYR A 58 17.28 20.72 0.88
C TYR A 58 16.56 20.50 -0.44
N TYR A 59 16.53 19.25 -0.89
CA TYR A 59 15.72 18.79 -2.00
C TYR A 59 14.30 18.55 -1.50
N VAL A 60 13.32 19.07 -2.23
CA VAL A 60 11.91 18.89 -1.91
C VAL A 60 11.38 17.72 -2.72
N LEU A 61 11.00 16.65 -2.02
CA LEU A 61 10.47 15.42 -2.60
C LEU A 61 8.95 15.44 -2.49
N ASP A 62 8.29 15.48 -3.64
CA ASP A 62 6.84 15.36 -3.76
C ASP A 62 6.50 13.90 -4.00
N VAL A 63 5.72 13.31 -3.09
CA VAL A 63 5.34 11.90 -3.16
C VAL A 63 3.86 11.78 -3.49
N PHE A 64 3.57 10.97 -4.50
CA PHE A 64 2.24 10.68 -4.99
C PHE A 64 1.93 9.21 -4.73
N LEU A 65 0.74 8.94 -4.19
CA LEU A 65 0.27 7.61 -3.89
C LEU A 65 -0.73 7.13 -4.95
N GLU A 66 -0.73 5.83 -5.19
CA GLU A 66 -1.76 5.18 -5.98
C GLU A 66 -3.07 5.12 -5.18
N HIS A 67 -4.06 5.89 -5.62
CA HIS A 67 -5.41 5.85 -5.06
C HIS A 67 -6.27 4.89 -5.87
N SER A 68 -6.58 3.71 -5.31
CA SER A 68 -7.48 2.77 -5.96
C SER A 68 -8.85 3.42 -6.14
N THR A 69 -9.26 3.64 -7.40
CA THR A 69 -10.64 4.02 -7.71
C THR A 69 -11.53 2.79 -7.56
N SER A 70 -12.66 3.00 -6.90
CA SER A 70 -13.68 2.03 -6.49
C SER A 70 -13.80 0.73 -7.30
N ARG A 71 -13.97 -0.40 -6.59
CA ARG A 71 -14.29 -1.74 -7.14
C ARG A 71 -15.76 -1.92 -7.54
N ILE A 72 -16.48 -0.85 -7.87
CA ILE A 72 -17.81 -0.95 -8.46
C ILE A 72 -17.65 -0.75 -9.98
N PRO A 73 -18.08 -1.70 -10.83
CA PRO A 73 -18.18 -1.53 -12.27
C PRO A 73 -19.24 -0.49 -12.70
N THR A 74 -19.33 0.64 -12.01
CA THR A 74 -20.07 1.81 -12.49
C THR A 74 -19.18 2.50 -13.51
N ARG A 75 -19.58 2.39 -14.79
CA ARG A 75 -19.12 3.13 -15.98
C ARG A 75 -17.83 3.92 -15.80
N LYS A 76 -16.83 3.58 -16.61
CA LYS A 76 -15.56 4.30 -16.81
C LYS A 76 -15.77 5.79 -17.03
N THR A 77 -16.01 6.56 -15.97
CA THR A 77 -15.60 7.93 -15.91
C THR A 77 -14.14 7.82 -15.53
N THR A 78 -13.28 8.21 -16.47
CA THR A 78 -11.89 8.60 -16.25
C THR A 78 -11.84 9.67 -15.16
N GLN A 79 -12.03 9.25 -13.92
CA GLN A 79 -11.75 10.01 -12.72
C GLN A 79 -10.37 9.46 -12.33
N ALA A 80 -9.27 9.93 -12.92
CA ALA A 80 -8.67 11.19 -12.52
C ALA A 80 -8.59 11.33 -10.99
N SER A 81 -8.38 10.21 -10.29
CA SER A 81 -8.06 10.16 -8.84
C SER A 81 -6.69 10.73 -8.50
N SER A 82 -6.03 11.35 -9.49
CA SER A 82 -4.86 12.22 -9.39
C SER A 82 -5.05 13.58 -10.10
N ALA A 83 -6.31 14.00 -10.35
CA ALA A 83 -6.61 15.26 -11.06
C ALA A 83 -6.19 16.54 -10.32
N SER A 84 -5.90 16.48 -9.03
CA SER A 84 -5.03 17.48 -8.44
C SER A 84 -3.62 16.95 -8.62
N GLY A 85 -2.80 17.54 -9.50
CA GLY A 85 -1.36 17.30 -9.59
C GLY A 85 -0.59 17.73 -8.33
N ARG A 86 -1.20 17.54 -7.16
CA ARG A 86 -0.73 17.89 -5.84
C ARG A 86 -0.19 16.62 -5.18
N PRO A 87 0.98 16.68 -4.55
CA PRO A 87 1.52 15.56 -3.80
C PRO A 87 0.65 15.21 -2.61
N ASP A 88 0.62 13.92 -2.25
CA ASP A 88 0.00 13.43 -1.03
C ASP A 88 0.79 13.87 0.21
N TYR A 89 2.12 13.89 0.08
CA TYR A 89 3.00 14.50 1.07
C TYR A 89 4.31 14.98 0.45
N THR A 90 4.90 15.97 1.11
CA THR A 90 6.16 16.57 0.70
C THR A 90 7.20 16.37 1.80
N LEU A 91 8.40 15.94 1.41
CA LEU A 91 9.53 15.72 2.31
C LEU A 91 10.68 16.65 1.93
N GLN A 92 11.52 16.97 2.90
CA GLN A 92 12.77 17.70 2.66
C GLN A 92 13.95 16.82 3.05
N LYS A 93 14.90 16.64 2.12
CA LYS A 93 16.10 15.83 2.32
C LYS A 93 17.34 16.55 1.84
N ARG A 94 18.44 16.37 2.56
CA ARG A 94 19.77 16.87 2.15
C ARG A 94 20.39 15.88 1.18
N PHE A 95 21.41 16.33 0.47
CA PHE A 95 22.20 15.44 -0.41
C PHE A 95 22.72 14.21 0.32
N ASN A 96 23.24 14.38 1.54
CA ASN A 96 23.77 13.27 2.34
C ASN A 96 22.73 12.20 2.64
N ASP A 97 21.46 12.56 2.79
CA ASP A 97 20.40 11.57 3.04
C ASP A 97 20.24 10.63 1.83
N PHE A 98 20.43 11.12 0.61
CA PHE A 98 20.44 10.30 -0.61
C PHE A 98 21.71 9.45 -0.74
N ALA A 99 22.87 10.01 -0.38
CA ALA A 99 24.13 9.28 -0.37
C ALA A 99 24.10 8.10 0.61
N ASP A 100 23.56 8.35 1.81
CA ASP A 100 23.36 7.34 2.84
C ASP A 100 22.38 6.27 2.37
N LEU A 101 21.25 6.67 1.79
CA LEU A 101 20.27 5.73 1.22
C LEU A 101 20.91 4.85 0.13
N ARG A 102 21.65 5.45 -0.81
CA ARG A 102 22.37 4.71 -1.87
C ARG A 102 23.34 3.70 -1.27
N HIS A 103 24.13 4.12 -0.27
CA HIS A 103 25.07 3.24 0.40
C HIS A 103 24.38 2.08 1.13
N GLN A 104 23.27 2.35 1.84
CA GLN A 104 22.50 1.32 2.54
C GLN A 104 21.92 0.29 1.56
N VAL A 105 21.32 0.74 0.45
CA VAL A 105 20.77 -0.14 -0.60
C VAL A 105 21.89 -0.98 -1.21
N TRP A 106 23.03 -0.37 -1.53
CA TRP A 106 24.19 -1.07 -2.09
C TRP A 106 24.75 -2.12 -1.12
N SER A 107 24.98 -1.75 0.15
CA SER A 107 25.47 -2.67 1.17
C SER A 107 24.52 -3.86 1.37
N TYR A 108 23.21 -3.61 1.40
CA TYR A 108 22.22 -4.68 1.54
C TYR A 108 22.19 -5.61 0.33
N ALA A 109 22.25 -5.06 -0.89
CA ALA A 109 22.35 -5.85 -2.11
C ALA A 109 23.61 -6.72 -2.11
N GLN A 110 24.75 -6.18 -1.67
CA GLN A 110 26.02 -6.90 -1.61
C GLN A 110 25.98 -8.10 -0.65
N ARG A 111 25.36 -7.96 0.53
CA ARG A 111 25.25 -9.07 1.50
C ARG A 111 24.48 -10.27 0.95
N LYS A 112 23.56 -10.07 0.01
CA LYS A 112 22.84 -11.19 -0.63
C LYS A 112 23.74 -12.04 -1.53
N HIS A 113 24.92 -11.55 -1.89
CA HIS A 113 25.93 -12.30 -2.64
C HIS A 113 26.89 -13.10 -1.75
N GLU A 114 26.99 -12.78 -0.45
CA GLU A 114 27.95 -13.42 0.46
C GLU A 114 27.53 -14.85 0.86
N GLU A 115 26.23 -15.15 0.85
CA GLU A 115 25.68 -16.46 1.23
C GLU A 115 25.48 -17.43 0.05
N GLY A 116 26.11 -17.16 -1.11
CA GLY A 116 25.98 -17.99 -2.31
C GLY A 116 24.58 -17.96 -2.95
N CYS A 117 23.74 -17.02 -2.54
CA CYS A 117 22.43 -16.80 -3.16
C CYS A 117 22.61 -16.07 -4.50
N THR A 118 22.20 -16.74 -5.58
CA THR A 118 22.15 -16.15 -6.92
C THR A 118 21.07 -15.07 -6.97
N CYS A 119 21.48 -13.83 -7.21
CA CYS A 119 20.55 -12.72 -7.33
C CYS A 119 20.05 -12.70 -8.76
N LYS A 120 18.75 -12.97 -8.96
CA LYS A 120 18.12 -12.97 -10.30
C LYS A 120 18.41 -11.73 -11.15
N TYR A 121 18.71 -10.59 -10.50
CA TYR A 121 19.10 -9.37 -11.19
C TYR A 121 20.60 -9.36 -11.57
N CYS A 122 21.48 -9.70 -10.64
CA CYS A 122 22.92 -9.64 -10.85
C CYS A 122 23.47 -10.83 -11.66
N ASP A 123 22.80 -11.98 -11.67
CA ASP A 123 23.18 -13.15 -12.50
C ASP A 123 23.23 -12.79 -13.99
N ALA A 124 22.51 -11.76 -14.44
CA ALA A 124 22.52 -11.30 -15.82
C ALA A 124 23.70 -10.36 -16.14
N PHE A 125 24.43 -9.87 -15.15
CA PHE A 125 25.47 -8.84 -15.29
C PHE A 125 26.84 -9.24 -14.67
N MET A 126 26.98 -10.46 -14.14
CA MET A 126 28.25 -11.08 -13.75
C MET A 126 28.58 -12.24 -14.69
#